data_AF-A0A562XML0-F1
#
_entry.id   AF-A0A562XML0-F1
#
_cell.length_a   1.000
_cell.length_b   1.000
_cell.length_c   1.000
_cell.angle_alpha   90.00
_cell.angle_beta   90.00
_cell.angle_gamma   90.00
#
_symmetry.space_group_name_H-M   'P 1'
#
loop_
_entity.id
_entity.type
_entity.pdbx_description
1 polymer ?
#
loop_
_entity_poly.entity_id
_entity_poly.type
_entity_poly.pdbx_seq_one_letter_code
_entity_poly.pdbx_strand_id
1 'polypeptide(L)'
;MACSALLAIDYIDDNSPLIIANADQIFDINLNIVLDYFKDYDAGVITFDSIHPRWAYVRVDNNSNVIEAVEKKPISKNAIAGFYYYKQGVDFIQASQKMIINDSHLNGQFYIAPKSYFKYF
;
A
#
# COMPACT_ATOMS: atom_id res chain seq x y z
N MET A 1 5.12 -9.50 4.09
CA MET A 1 3.85 -8.87 4.53
C MET A 1 2.69 -9.26 3.62
N ALA A 2 2.82 -9.14 2.29
CA ALA A 2 1.74 -9.50 1.37
C ALA A 2 1.28 -10.95 1.51
N CYS A 3 2.22 -11.91 1.62
CA CYS A 3 1.85 -13.32 1.80
C CYS A 3 1.05 -13.58 3.09
N SER A 4 1.31 -12.83 4.16
CA SER A 4 0.55 -12.96 5.41
C SER A 4 -0.89 -12.46 5.24
N ALA A 5 -1.09 -11.35 4.52
CA ALA A 5 -2.43 -10.85 4.18
C ALA A 5 -3.16 -11.81 3.23
N LEU A 6 -2.46 -12.43 2.27
CA LEU A 6 -3.03 -13.45 1.38
C LEU A 6 -3.52 -14.71 2.11
N LEU A 7 -3.09 -14.99 3.34
CA LEU A 7 -3.65 -16.09 4.13
C LEU A 7 -5.12 -15.85 4.51
N ALA A 8 -5.60 -14.60 4.43
CA ALA A 8 -6.98 -14.22 4.67
C ALA A 8 -7.80 -14.10 3.37
N ILE A 9 -7.34 -14.65 2.24
CA ILE A 9 -7.97 -14.50 0.92
C ILE A 9 -9.47 -14.83 0.92
N ASP A 10 -9.90 -15.86 1.64
CA ASP A 10 -11.31 -16.26 1.76
C ASP A 10 -12.23 -15.17 2.35
N TYR A 11 -11.64 -14.14 3.00
CA TYR A 11 -12.35 -13.02 3.62
C TYR A 11 -12.18 -11.70 2.89
N ILE A 12 -11.21 -11.59 1.98
CA ILE A 12 -10.81 -10.32 1.37
C ILE A 12 -10.79 -10.37 -0.17
N ASP A 13 -11.09 -11.51 -0.78
CA ASP A 13 -11.24 -11.64 -2.24
C ASP A 13 -12.67 -11.31 -2.68
N ASP A 14 -13.07 -10.05 -2.45
CA ASP A 14 -14.38 -9.55 -2.85
C ASP A 14 -14.34 -8.06 -3.25
N ASN A 15 -15.50 -7.49 -3.55
CA ASN A 15 -15.65 -6.09 -3.96
C ASN A 15 -15.83 -5.14 -2.76
N SER A 16 -15.58 -5.61 -1.52
CA SER A 16 -15.67 -4.77 -0.34
C SER A 16 -14.37 -3.96 -0.13
N PRO A 17 -14.44 -2.75 0.47
CA PRO A 17 -13.24 -2.00 0.82
C PRO A 17 -12.35 -2.75 1.80
N LEU A 18 -11.05 -2.75 1.53
CA LEU A 18 -10.04 -3.43 2.32
C LEU A 18 -9.04 -2.43 2.91
N ILE A 19 -8.78 -2.55 4.21
CA ILE A 19 -7.71 -1.84 4.90
C ILE A 19 -6.69 -2.88 5.39
N ILE A 20 -5.42 -2.64 5.08
CA ILE A 20 -4.29 -3.38 5.63
C ILE A 20 -3.49 -2.38 6.46
N ALA A 21 -3.34 -2.67 7.76
CA ALA A 21 -2.61 -1.82 8.69
C ALA A 21 -1.65 -2.65 9.53
N ASN A 22 -0.49 -2.07 9.86
CA ASN A 22 0.42 -2.69 10.81
C ASN A 22 -0.11 -2.52 12.24
N ALA A 23 0.14 -3.50 13.10
CA ALA A 23 -0.31 -3.50 14.49
C ALA A 23 0.58 -2.64 15.43
N ASP A 24 1.69 -2.10 14.93
CA ASP A 24 2.70 -1.36 15.71
C ASP A 24 2.67 0.16 15.46
N GLN A 25 1.58 0.68 14.88
CA GLN A 25 1.44 2.09 14.51
C GLN A 25 0.27 2.76 15.23
N ILE A 26 0.45 4.04 15.55
CA ILE A 26 -0.57 4.90 16.14
C ILE A 26 -0.77 6.09 15.19
N PHE A 27 -2.02 6.36 14.83
CA PHE A 27 -2.41 7.47 13.98
C PHE A 27 -3.06 8.57 14.82
N ASP A 28 -2.40 9.72 14.95
CA ASP A 28 -2.95 10.92 15.61
C ASP A 28 -3.68 11.82 14.59
N ILE A 29 -4.59 11.21 13.84
CA ILE A 29 -5.43 11.86 12.83
C ILE A 29 -6.82 11.21 12.81
N ASN A 30 -7.82 11.91 12.28
CA ASN A 30 -9.15 11.34 12.12
C ASN A 30 -9.21 10.45 10.86
N LEU A 31 -9.14 9.13 11.09
CA LEU A 31 -9.19 8.15 9.99
C LEU A 31 -10.49 8.20 9.18
N ASN A 32 -11.62 8.65 9.75
CA ASN A 32 -12.85 8.78 8.95
C ASN A 32 -12.69 9.80 7.83
N ILE A 33 -12.00 10.92 8.08
CA ILE A 33 -11.71 11.93 7.05
C ILE A 33 -10.82 11.34 5.95
N VAL A 34 -9.83 10.53 6.34
CA VAL A 34 -8.94 9.84 5.39
C VAL A 34 -9.72 8.84 4.55
N LEU A 35 -10.58 8.03 5.17
CA LEU A 35 -11.40 7.05 4.47
C LEU A 35 -12.42 7.71 3.53
N ASP A 36 -13.02 8.84 3.94
CA ASP A 36 -13.89 9.61 3.07
C ASP A 36 -13.14 10.15 1.84
N TYR A 37 -11.90 10.63 2.03
CA TYR A 37 -11.05 11.05 0.92
C TYR A 37 -10.69 9.88 -0.02
N PHE A 38 -10.41 8.69 0.50
CA PHE A 38 -10.05 7.53 -0.31
C PHE A 38 -11.21 6.92 -1.12
N LYS A 39 -12.48 7.24 -0.84
CA LYS A 39 -13.63 6.68 -1.59
C LYS A 39 -13.60 6.99 -3.09
N ASP A 40 -12.99 8.12 -3.45
CA ASP A 40 -12.86 8.58 -4.83
C ASP A 40 -11.65 7.96 -5.58
N TYR A 41 -10.87 7.10 -4.90
CA TYR A 41 -9.67 6.47 -5.44
C TYR A 41 -9.74 4.94 -5.33
N ASP A 42 -9.01 4.25 -6.19
CA ASP A 42 -8.98 2.77 -6.21
C ASP A 42 -8.08 2.20 -5.10
N ALA A 43 -7.04 2.94 -4.72
CA ALA A 43 -6.15 2.59 -3.61
C ALA A 43 -5.58 3.85 -2.95
N GLY A 44 -5.13 3.71 -1.71
CA GLY A 44 -4.61 4.82 -0.92
C GLY A 44 -3.58 4.40 0.11
N VAL A 45 -2.66 5.30 0.44
CA VAL A 45 -1.69 5.14 1.52
C VAL A 45 -1.63 6.40 2.36
N ILE A 46 -1.38 6.24 3.66
CA ILE A 46 -1.06 7.37 4.54
C ILE A 46 0.45 7.53 4.55
N THR A 47 0.93 8.77 4.42
CA THR A 47 2.36 9.06 4.43
C THR A 47 2.74 10.07 5.51
N PHE A 48 4.02 10.08 5.88
CA PHE A 48 4.62 11.06 6.76
C PHE A 48 6.03 11.42 6.26
N ASP A 49 6.55 12.57 6.69
CA ASP A 49 7.88 13.02 6.30
C ASP A 49 8.99 12.17 6.93
N SER A 50 9.78 11.51 6.09
CA SER A 50 10.98 10.81 6.52
C SER A 50 12.01 10.70 5.39
N ILE A 51 13.26 10.42 5.76
CA ILE A 51 14.34 10.04 4.83
C ILE A 51 15.09 8.78 5.31
N HIS A 52 14.63 8.14 6.39
CA HIS A 52 15.27 6.96 6.94
C HIS A 52 15.04 5.74 6.02
N PRO A 53 16.07 4.97 5.64
CA PRO A 53 15.95 3.87 4.67
C PRO A 53 15.16 2.64 5.17
N ARG A 54 14.52 2.70 6.34
CA ARG A 54 13.81 1.55 6.91
C ARG A 54 12.38 1.41 6.38
N TRP A 55 11.84 2.50 5.83
CA TRP A 55 10.45 2.60 5.41
C TRP A 55 10.27 2.28 3.93
N ALA A 56 9.02 2.00 3.56
CA ALA A 56 8.56 2.12 2.19
C ALA A 56 8.29 3.60 1.87
N TYR A 57 8.49 3.99 0.61
CA TYR A 57 8.34 5.37 0.14
C TYR A 57 7.47 5.42 -1.11
N VAL A 58 6.68 6.48 -1.27
CA VAL A 58 5.94 6.74 -2.51
C VAL A 58 6.40 8.02 -3.17
N ARG A 59 6.44 8.03 -4.49
CA ARG A 59 6.51 9.26 -5.28
C ARG A 59 5.11 9.59 -5.77
N VAL A 60 4.76 10.87 -5.72
CA VAL A 60 3.46 11.37 -6.17
C VAL A 60 3.63 12.36 -7.32
N ASP A 61 2.60 12.50 -8.14
CA ASP A 61 2.50 13.57 -9.15
C ASP A 61 1.98 14.90 -8.53
N ASN A 62 1.72 15.89 -9.38
CA ASN A 62 1.22 17.20 -8.95
C ASN A 62 -0.20 17.16 -8.35
N ASN A 63 -0.95 16.07 -8.57
CA ASN A 63 -2.30 15.86 -8.07
C ASN A 63 -2.33 14.92 -6.86
N SER A 64 -1.16 14.61 -6.29
CA SER A 64 -0.99 13.65 -5.18
C SER A 64 -1.32 12.19 -5.52
N ASN A 65 -1.36 11.83 -6.81
CA ASN A 65 -1.50 10.43 -7.20
C ASN A 65 -0.17 9.71 -7.06
N VAL A 66 -0.18 8.50 -6.50
CA VAL A 66 1.02 7.68 -6.36
C VAL A 66 1.45 7.16 -7.73
N ILE A 67 2.66 7.51 -8.16
CA ILE A 67 3.24 7.07 -9.45
C ILE A 67 4.32 5.99 -9.30
N GLU A 68 4.85 5.82 -8.09
CA GLU A 68 5.84 4.80 -7.76
C GLU A 68 5.83 4.55 -6.24
N ALA A 69 5.97 3.29 -5.82
CA ALA A 69 6.24 2.93 -4.42
C ALA A 69 7.52 2.11 -4.33
N VAL A 70 8.38 2.30 -3.34
CA VAL A 70 9.64 1.53 -3.22
C VAL A 70 9.93 1.18 -1.78
N GLU A 71 10.26 -0.08 -1.55
CA GLU A 71 10.66 -0.62 -0.24
C GLU A 71 12.11 -0.28 0.09
N LYS A 72 12.34 0.20 1.33
CA LYS A 72 13.66 0.41 1.94
C LYS A 72 14.63 1.29 1.13
N LYS A 73 14.10 2.18 0.30
CA LYS A 73 14.87 3.14 -0.50
C LYS A 73 14.16 4.49 -0.53
N PRO A 74 14.72 5.54 0.09
CA PRO A 74 14.13 6.88 0.06
C PRO A 74 14.16 7.47 -1.35
N ILE A 75 13.03 7.39 -2.07
CA ILE A 75 12.85 8.01 -3.40
C ILE A 75 12.13 9.36 -3.34
N SER A 76 11.62 9.72 -2.15
CA SER A 76 10.90 10.95 -1.82
C SER A 76 10.99 11.17 -0.29
N LYS A 77 10.31 12.20 0.23
CA LYS A 77 10.08 12.38 1.67
C LYS A 77 8.84 11.65 2.19
N ASN A 78 8.00 11.11 1.30
CA ASN A 78 6.72 10.51 1.64
C ASN A 78 6.91 9.05 2.02
N ALA A 79 7.28 8.80 3.28
CA ALA A 79 7.35 7.46 3.84
C ALA A 79 5.94 6.95 4.14
N ILE A 80 5.66 5.68 3.81
CA ILE A 80 4.36 5.06 4.07
C ILE A 80 4.23 4.75 5.56
N ALA A 81 3.15 5.22 6.16
CA ALA A 81 2.81 5.06 7.57
C ALA A 81 2.16 3.69 7.85
N GLY A 82 2.47 2.64 7.07
CA GLY A 82 1.94 1.27 7.21
C GLY A 82 0.42 1.10 7.20
N PHE A 83 -0.30 2.05 6.59
CA PHE A 83 -1.72 1.98 6.30
C PHE A 83 -1.94 1.94 4.79
N TYR A 84 -2.67 0.93 4.32
CA TYR A 84 -2.98 0.72 2.92
C TYR A 84 -4.48 0.52 2.78
N TYR A 85 -5.08 1.24 1.84
CA TYR A 85 -6.48 1.14 1.46
C TYR A 85 -6.59 0.61 0.04
N TYR A 86 -7.55 -0.27 -0.17
CA TYR A 86 -8.04 -0.68 -1.47
C TYR A 86 -9.55 -0.52 -1.49
N LYS A 87 -10.07 0.06 -2.56
CA LYS A 87 -11.52 0.22 -2.74
C LYS A 87 -12.24 -1.13 -2.83
N GLN A 88 -11.55 -2.12 -3.39
CA GLN A 88 -12.01 -3.50 -3.48
C GLN A 88 -10.88 -4.44 -3.07
N GLY A 89 -11.17 -5.40 -2.20
CA GLY A 89 -10.19 -6.39 -1.75
C GLY A 89 -9.62 -7.24 -2.90
N VAL A 90 -10.42 -7.56 -3.91
CA VAL A 90 -9.99 -8.26 -5.13
C VAL A 90 -8.81 -7.56 -5.83
N ASP A 91 -8.74 -6.23 -5.78
CA ASP A 91 -7.65 -5.47 -6.41
C ASP A 91 -6.31 -5.72 -5.69
N PHE A 92 -6.34 -5.85 -4.36
CA PHE A 92 -5.18 -6.24 -3.56
C PHE A 92 -4.75 -7.69 -3.87
N ILE A 93 -5.70 -8.61 -4.01
CA ILE A 93 -5.41 -10.01 -4.33
C ILE A 93 -4.73 -10.12 -5.70
N GLN A 94 -5.30 -9.50 -6.73
CA GLN A 94 -4.75 -9.53 -8.08
C GLN A 94 -3.35 -8.89 -8.14
N ALA A 95 -3.17 -7.73 -7.49
CA ALA A 95 -1.87 -7.07 -7.40
C ALA A 95 -0.83 -7.97 -6.71
N SER A 96 -1.19 -8.59 -5.60
CA SER A 96 -0.30 -9.46 -4.83
C SER A 96 0.07 -10.73 -5.58
N GLN A 97 -0.89 -11.39 -6.23
CA GLN A 97 -0.62 -12.58 -7.04
C GLN A 97 0.30 -12.26 -8.22
N LYS A 98 0.02 -11.16 -8.94
CA LYS A 98 0.87 -10.71 -10.05
C LYS A 98 2.28 -10.37 -9.55
N MET A 99 2.44 -9.82 -8.34
CA MET A 99 3.75 -9.53 -7.74
C MET A 99 4.55 -10.82 -7.52
N ILE A 100 3.88 -11.85 -7.00
CA ILE A 100 4.48 -13.16 -6.75
C ILE A 100 4.84 -13.85 -8.06
N ILE A 101 3.93 -13.86 -9.04
CA ILE A 101 4.16 -14.45 -10.37
C ILE A 101 5.36 -13.80 -11.07
N ASN A 102 5.50 -12.49 -10.94
CA ASN A 102 6.62 -11.73 -11.52
C ASN A 102 7.92 -11.80 -10.69
N ASP A 103 7.95 -12.59 -9.61
CA ASP A 103 9.07 -12.68 -8.65
C ASP A 103 9.56 -11.30 -8.17
N SER A 104 8.63 -10.36 -7.98
CA SER A 104 8.96 -8.99 -7.59
C SER A 104 9.08 -8.89 -6.08
N HIS A 105 10.26 -9.25 -5.56
CA HIS A 105 10.58 -9.22 -4.13
C HIS A 105 11.80 -8.34 -3.82
N LEU A 106 11.93 -8.02 -2.54
CA LEU A 106 13.17 -7.47 -1.97
C LEU A 106 13.74 -8.51 -1.00
N ASN A 107 14.86 -9.13 -1.37
CA ASN A 107 15.55 -10.16 -0.59
C ASN A 107 14.63 -11.35 -0.23
N GLY A 108 13.85 -11.84 -1.19
CA GLY A 108 12.91 -12.95 -1.02
C GLY A 108 11.63 -12.59 -0.28
N GLN A 109 11.41 -11.31 0.04
CA GLN A 109 10.22 -10.84 0.76
C GLN A 109 9.28 -10.05 -0.16
N PHE A 110 8.00 -10.42 -0.09
CA PHE A 110 6.89 -9.76 -0.79
C PHE A 110 6.18 -8.76 0.14
N TYR A 111 6.05 -7.51 -0.33
CA TYR A 111 5.55 -6.37 0.42
C TYR A 111 4.19 -5.88 -0.13
N ILE A 112 3.47 -5.07 0.65
CA ILE A 112 2.15 -4.55 0.26
C ILE A 112 2.27 -3.46 -0.82
N ALA A 113 3.36 -2.66 -0.78
CA ALA A 113 3.63 -1.60 -1.75
C ALA A 113 4.88 -1.89 -2.63
N PRO A 114 4.82 -2.91 -3.49
CA PRO A 114 5.91 -3.23 -4.41
C PRO A 114 6.11 -2.17 -5.51
N LYS A 115 7.34 -2.17 -6.07
CA LYS A 115 7.85 -1.22 -7.08
C LYS A 115 6.94 -0.92 -8.26
N SER A 116 6.07 -1.86 -8.62
CA SER A 116 5.50 -1.94 -9.96
C SER A 116 3.98 -1.74 -10.02
N TYR A 117 3.30 -1.60 -8.87
CA TYR A 117 1.86 -1.86 -8.80
C TYR A 117 0.95 -0.63 -8.80
N PHE A 118 1.46 0.54 -8.42
CA PHE A 118 0.67 1.78 -8.43
C PHE A 118 0.54 2.43 -9.82
N LYS A 119 1.07 1.82 -10.89
CA LYS A 119 0.86 2.32 -12.27
C LYS A 119 -0.47 1.85 -12.87
N TYR A 120 -1.19 0.96 -12.19
CA TYR A 120 -2.46 0.38 -12.64
C TYR A 120 -3.64 0.80 -11.75
N PHE A 121 -3.43 1.81 -10.89
CA PHE A 121 -4.41 2.52 -10.08
C PHE A 121 -4.30 4.00 -10.40
#